data_AF-A0A529KM38-F1
#
_entry.id   AF-A0A529KM38-F1
#
_cell.length_a   1.000
_cell.length_b   1.000
_cell.length_c   1.000
_cell.angle_alpha   90.00
_cell.angle_beta   90.00
_cell.angle_gamma   90.00
#
_symmetry.space_group_name_H-M   'P 1'
#
loop_
_entity.id
_entity.type
_entity.pdbx_description
1 polymer ?
#
loop_
_entity_poly.entity_id
_entity_poly.type
_entity_poly.pdbx_seq_one_letter_code
_entity_poly.pdbx_strand_id
1 'polypeptide(L)'
;MLLGILDVIRGEAKGTKWAQQYAVESTDNEDIRQARAKAFIHLYLKVMFGLTEFAERESFITDGSYDGGIDGYYIDQDTRRIYLIQAKFRNTERNFETKEIEIGELLVMEIYRITGGKTEDEKGEGYNGKIQGLIRRISEIPDIGRYNYHVVILANCKLPAEQLRKLTDGHPATVFNFERSYNEFVFPIVSGTYFKAQEVTIRLDLNNKSAGAKTSYSVGTPDYQCEITVLFVPTLEIARAMDKYRNSLLEYN
;
A
#
# COMPACT_ATOMS: atom_id res chain seq x y z
N MET A 1 -11.51 17.08 -7.47
CA MET A 1 -10.98 15.91 -8.22
C MET A 1 -10.77 14.69 -7.31
N LEU A 2 -9.94 14.78 -6.24
CA LEU A 2 -9.70 13.68 -5.29
C LEU A 2 -10.98 13.06 -4.73
N LEU A 3 -11.93 13.87 -4.25
CA LEU A 3 -13.19 13.35 -3.69
C LEU A 3 -13.97 12.46 -4.67
N GLY A 4 -13.95 12.79 -5.96
CA GLY A 4 -14.58 11.96 -7.00
C GLY A 4 -13.89 10.61 -7.17
N ILE A 5 -12.56 10.56 -7.08
CA ILE A 5 -11.81 9.30 -7.10
C ILE A 5 -12.13 8.46 -5.86
N LEU A 6 -12.20 9.08 -4.68
CA LEU A 6 -12.58 8.39 -3.45
C LEU A 6 -14.00 7.84 -3.53
N ASP A 7 -14.93 8.57 -4.14
CA ASP A 7 -16.30 8.10 -4.36
C ASP A 7 -16.37 6.93 -5.35
N VAL A 8 -15.53 6.92 -6.39
CA VAL A 8 -15.39 5.75 -7.29
C VAL A 8 -14.87 4.55 -6.51
N ILE A 9 -13.81 4.71 -5.70
CA ILE A 9 -13.25 3.63 -4.87
C ILE A 9 -14.29 3.10 -3.87
N ARG A 10 -15.08 3.98 -3.25
CA ARG A 10 -16.22 3.57 -2.42
C ARG A 10 -17.22 2.74 -3.22
N GLY A 11 -17.53 3.17 -4.45
CA GLY A 11 -18.42 2.47 -5.37
C GLY A 11 -17.95 1.06 -5.74
N GLU A 12 -16.64 0.77 -5.70
CA GLU A 12 -16.11 -0.59 -5.91
C GLU A 12 -16.61 -1.59 -4.85
N ALA A 13 -17.06 -1.11 -3.67
CA ALA A 13 -17.65 -1.97 -2.64
C ALA A 13 -19.08 -2.42 -2.98
N LYS A 14 -19.71 -1.90 -4.04
CA LYS A 14 -21.09 -2.22 -4.42
C LYS A 14 -21.24 -3.72 -4.71
N GLY A 15 -22.28 -4.34 -4.15
CA GLY A 15 -22.53 -5.78 -4.31
C GLY A 15 -21.61 -6.67 -3.47
N THR A 16 -20.74 -6.10 -2.64
CA THR A 16 -19.93 -6.84 -1.66
C THR A 16 -20.54 -6.74 -0.25
N LYS A 17 -20.05 -7.56 0.68
CA LYS A 17 -20.43 -7.49 2.09
C LYS A 17 -20.03 -6.17 2.78
N TRP A 18 -19.15 -5.37 2.17
CA TRP A 18 -18.66 -4.11 2.72
C TRP A 18 -19.43 -2.87 2.23
N ALA A 19 -20.46 -3.04 1.39
CA ALA A 19 -21.19 -1.93 0.79
C ALA A 19 -21.72 -0.90 1.82
N GLN A 20 -22.17 -1.37 2.99
CA GLN A 20 -22.62 -0.49 4.08
C GLN A 20 -21.46 0.28 4.71
N GLN A 21 -20.33 -0.38 4.98
CA GLN A 21 -19.13 0.25 5.57
C GLN A 21 -18.53 1.35 4.67
N TYR A 22 -18.72 1.23 3.36
CA TYR A 22 -18.28 2.22 2.37
C TYR A 22 -19.38 3.20 1.97
N ALA A 23 -20.51 3.16 2.68
CA ALA A 23 -21.61 4.09 2.52
C ALA A 23 -22.10 4.20 1.06
N VAL A 24 -22.07 3.11 0.28
CA VAL A 24 -22.28 3.12 -1.19
C VAL A 24 -23.60 3.79 -1.58
N GLU A 25 -24.66 3.57 -0.79
CA GLU A 25 -25.99 4.12 -1.03
C GLU A 25 -26.40 5.18 0.01
N SER A 26 -25.50 5.56 0.93
CA SER A 26 -25.82 6.57 1.93
C SER A 26 -25.82 7.96 1.31
N THR A 27 -26.82 8.76 1.70
CA THR A 27 -26.88 10.19 1.43
C THR A 27 -26.41 11.03 2.62
N ASP A 28 -26.08 10.39 3.74
CA ASP A 28 -25.59 11.08 4.93
C ASP A 28 -24.14 11.55 4.72
N ASN A 29 -23.90 12.83 5.02
CA ASN A 29 -22.60 13.43 4.77
C ASN A 29 -21.51 12.88 5.69
N GLU A 30 -21.84 12.45 6.91
CA GLU A 30 -20.85 11.95 7.86
C GLU A 30 -20.44 10.51 7.51
N ASP A 31 -21.41 9.65 7.15
CA ASP A 31 -21.12 8.31 6.63
C ASP A 31 -20.21 8.36 5.40
N ILE A 32 -20.53 9.25 4.45
CA ILE A 32 -19.73 9.46 3.24
C ILE A 32 -18.30 9.90 3.59
N ARG A 33 -18.15 10.79 4.57
CA ARG A 33 -16.86 11.31 5.03
C ARG A 33 -15.99 10.21 5.63
N GLN A 34 -16.55 9.38 6.49
CA GLN A 34 -15.84 8.25 7.09
C GLN A 34 -15.45 7.22 6.02
N ALA A 35 -16.35 6.92 5.08
CA ALA A 35 -16.07 6.02 3.97
C ALA A 35 -14.97 6.56 3.04
N ARG A 36 -14.90 7.89 2.82
CA ARG A 36 -13.83 8.52 2.04
C ARG A 36 -12.47 8.43 2.73
N ALA A 37 -12.41 8.52 4.06
CA ALA A 37 -11.17 8.32 4.80
C ALA A 37 -10.61 6.90 4.57
N LYS A 38 -11.46 5.87 4.63
CA LYS A 38 -11.07 4.48 4.29
C LYS A 38 -10.66 4.35 2.82
N ALA A 39 -11.43 4.93 1.91
CA ALA A 39 -11.13 4.92 0.48
C ALA A 39 -9.78 5.57 0.14
N PHE A 40 -9.31 6.51 0.96
CA PHE A 40 -8.00 7.13 0.79
C PHE A 40 -6.85 6.14 1.05
N ILE A 41 -7.01 5.24 2.02
CA ILE A 41 -6.07 4.13 2.25
C ILE A 41 -6.11 3.14 1.09
N HIS A 42 -7.29 2.82 0.57
CA HIS A 42 -7.41 2.01 -0.65
C HIS A 42 -6.71 2.63 -1.85
N LEU A 43 -6.81 3.96 -2.02
CA LEU A 43 -6.12 4.67 -3.09
C LEU A 43 -4.61 4.50 -2.97
N TYR A 44 -4.06 4.69 -1.76
CA TYR A 44 -2.65 4.45 -1.49
C TYR A 44 -2.24 3.01 -1.84
N LEU A 45 -2.98 2.01 -1.34
CA LEU A 45 -2.71 0.59 -1.59
C LEU A 45 -2.76 0.25 -3.10
N LYS A 46 -3.74 0.81 -3.82
CA LYS A 46 -3.91 0.60 -5.26
C LYS A 46 -2.73 1.16 -6.04
N VAL A 47 -2.33 2.40 -5.76
CA VAL A 47 -1.29 3.10 -6.54
C VAL A 47 0.12 2.66 -6.15
N MET A 48 0.39 2.41 -4.87
CA MET A 48 1.74 2.12 -4.37
C MET A 48 2.11 0.64 -4.40
N PHE A 49 1.11 -0.26 -4.40
CA PHE A 49 1.35 -1.71 -4.40
C PHE A 49 0.65 -2.44 -5.56
N GLY A 50 -0.11 -1.73 -6.39
CA GLY A 50 -0.78 -2.32 -7.55
C GLY A 50 -1.93 -3.26 -7.18
N LEU A 51 -2.49 -3.13 -5.98
CA LEU A 51 -3.62 -3.96 -5.53
C LEU A 51 -4.90 -3.48 -6.20
N THR A 52 -5.29 -4.08 -7.33
CA THR A 52 -6.43 -3.63 -8.16
C THR A 52 -7.78 -4.12 -7.65
N GLU A 53 -7.82 -5.28 -7.00
CA GLU A 53 -9.05 -5.89 -6.48
C GLU A 53 -9.48 -5.27 -5.14
N PHE A 54 -10.76 -4.85 -5.05
CA PHE A 54 -11.29 -4.20 -3.85
C PHE A 54 -11.20 -5.09 -2.60
N ALA A 55 -11.62 -6.35 -2.73
CA ALA A 55 -11.63 -7.31 -1.64
C ALA A 55 -10.23 -7.63 -1.10
N GLU A 56 -9.23 -7.66 -1.99
CA GLU A 56 -7.83 -7.82 -1.62
C GLU A 56 -7.36 -6.62 -0.79
N ARG A 57 -7.57 -5.39 -1.29
CA ARG A 57 -7.22 -4.16 -0.55
C ARG A 57 -7.93 -4.06 0.80
N GLU A 58 -9.21 -4.40 0.87
CA GLU A 58 -9.98 -4.33 2.13
C GLU A 58 -9.41 -5.25 3.22
N SER A 59 -8.78 -6.37 2.83
CA SER A 59 -8.14 -7.30 3.77
C SER A 59 -6.93 -6.70 4.52
N PHE A 60 -6.43 -5.57 4.02
CA PHE A 60 -5.31 -4.79 4.54
C PHE A 60 -5.73 -3.53 5.31
N ILE A 61 -7.02 -3.16 5.30
CA ILE A 61 -7.55 -2.04 6.07
C ILE A 61 -7.85 -2.51 7.49
N THR A 62 -7.33 -1.85 8.52
CA THR A 62 -7.53 -2.17 9.94
C THR A 62 -8.33 -1.11 10.70
N ASP A 63 -8.58 0.05 10.06
CA ASP A 63 -9.35 1.19 10.59
C ASP A 63 -10.63 0.78 11.32
N GLY A 64 -10.73 1.22 12.57
CA GLY A 64 -11.87 0.98 13.45
C GLY A 64 -11.52 1.10 14.93
N SER A 65 -12.46 0.83 15.82
CA SER A 65 -12.16 0.79 17.25
C SER A 65 -11.10 -0.27 17.56
N TYR A 66 -10.23 0.00 18.54
CA TYR A 66 -9.17 -0.92 18.99
C TYR A 66 -8.20 -1.36 17.89
N ASP A 67 -7.84 -0.45 16.98
CA ASP A 67 -6.87 -0.69 15.91
C ASP A 67 -5.41 -0.38 16.30
N GLY A 68 -5.19 0.10 17.52
CA GLY A 68 -3.87 0.49 18.02
C GLY A 68 -3.21 1.60 17.19
N GLY A 69 -4.02 2.46 16.55
CA GLY A 69 -3.54 3.55 15.70
C GLY A 69 -2.97 3.08 14.35
N ILE A 70 -3.25 1.85 13.93
CA ILE A 70 -2.89 1.34 12.61
C ILE A 70 -4.17 1.21 11.79
N ASP A 71 -4.34 2.09 10.79
CA ASP A 71 -5.55 2.14 9.96
C ASP A 71 -5.47 1.19 8.75
N GLY A 72 -4.25 0.78 8.39
CA GLY A 72 -4.00 -0.28 7.43
C GLY A 72 -2.57 -0.78 7.47
N TYR A 73 -2.27 -1.81 6.69
CA TYR A 73 -0.91 -2.33 6.56
C TYR A 73 -0.71 -3.01 5.20
N TYR A 74 0.54 -3.25 4.81
CA TYR A 74 0.83 -4.10 3.66
C TYR A 74 2.11 -4.90 3.90
N ILE A 75 2.13 -6.17 3.50
CA ILE A 75 3.27 -7.07 3.69
C ILE A 75 3.87 -7.36 2.33
N ASP A 76 4.97 -6.67 2.02
CA ASP A 76 5.73 -6.90 0.81
C ASP A 76 6.77 -8.00 1.06
N GLN A 77 6.45 -9.21 0.61
CA GLN A 77 7.33 -10.36 0.72
C GLN A 77 8.53 -10.26 -0.24
N ASP A 78 8.41 -9.49 -1.32
CA ASP A 78 9.47 -9.35 -2.31
C ASP A 78 10.62 -8.51 -1.76
N THR A 79 10.28 -7.38 -1.15
CA THR A 79 11.26 -6.46 -0.54
C THR A 79 11.53 -6.74 0.94
N ARG A 80 10.83 -7.74 1.52
CA ARG A 80 10.85 -8.07 2.95
C ARG A 80 10.56 -6.84 3.80
N ARG A 81 9.47 -6.16 3.49
CA ARG A 81 9.06 -4.94 4.17
C ARG A 81 7.60 -5.00 4.60
N ILE A 82 7.33 -4.61 5.83
CA ILE A 82 5.97 -4.48 6.37
C ILE A 82 5.69 -2.99 6.51
N TYR A 83 4.69 -2.53 5.77
CA TYR A 83 4.20 -1.17 5.81
C TYR A 83 3.08 -1.08 6.84
N LEU A 84 3.20 -0.18 7.81
CA LEU A 84 2.14 0.14 8.78
C LEU A 84 1.62 1.54 8.44
N ILE A 85 0.32 1.68 8.27
CA ILE A 85 -0.31 2.87 7.72
C ILE A 85 -1.15 3.55 8.80
N GLN A 86 -0.92 4.85 9.00
CA GLN A 86 -1.75 5.74 9.80
C GLN A 86 -2.23 6.88 8.90
N ALA A 87 -3.54 7.07 8.81
CA ALA A 87 -4.22 7.90 7.86
C ALA A 87 -5.19 8.85 8.56
N LYS A 88 -4.92 10.15 8.42
CA LYS A 88 -5.82 11.20 8.89
C LYS A 88 -6.33 12.04 7.73
N PHE A 89 -7.30 11.48 7.01
CA PHE A 89 -7.95 12.20 5.92
C PHE A 89 -8.80 13.37 6.45
N ARG A 90 -8.72 14.52 5.79
CA ARG A 90 -9.51 15.71 6.11
C ARG A 90 -10.47 15.98 4.94
N ASN A 91 -11.76 16.07 5.25
CA ASN A 91 -12.83 15.96 4.25
C ASN A 91 -13.16 17.23 3.46
N THR A 92 -12.55 18.36 3.80
CA THR A 92 -12.67 19.60 3.02
C THR A 92 -11.34 19.91 2.38
N GLU A 93 -11.34 20.42 1.15
CA GLU A 93 -10.11 20.77 0.40
C GLU A 93 -9.17 21.64 1.25
N ARG A 94 -9.70 22.72 1.83
CA ARG A 94 -8.94 23.58 2.74
C ARG A 94 -8.31 22.82 3.91
N ASN A 95 -9.06 21.97 4.60
CA ASN A 95 -8.50 21.22 5.74
C ASN A 95 -7.53 20.14 5.27
N PHE A 96 -7.75 19.55 4.09
CA PHE A 96 -6.85 18.57 3.49
C PHE A 96 -5.51 19.19 3.13
N GLU A 97 -5.46 20.46 2.75
CA GLU A 97 -4.20 21.16 2.43
C GLU A 97 -3.51 21.75 3.67
N THR A 98 -4.29 22.21 4.66
CA THR A 98 -3.75 23.05 5.73
C THR A 98 -3.68 22.37 7.09
N LYS A 99 -4.58 21.42 7.40
CA LYS A 99 -4.65 20.83 8.72
C LYS A 99 -3.65 19.68 8.83
N GLU A 100 -2.77 19.80 9.81
CA GLU A 100 -1.77 18.78 10.13
C GLU A 100 -2.37 17.67 10.99
N ILE A 101 -1.71 16.51 10.97
CA ILE A 101 -1.92 15.46 11.96
C ILE A 101 -1.32 15.92 13.30
N GLU A 102 -2.05 15.70 14.38
CA GLU A 102 -1.57 16.07 15.71
C GLU A 102 -0.56 15.04 16.21
N ILE A 103 0.43 15.47 17.00
CA ILE A 103 1.45 14.56 17.57
C ILE A 103 0.78 13.45 18.39
N GLY A 104 -0.28 13.78 19.12
CA GLY A 104 -1.07 12.81 19.87
C GLY A 104 -1.69 11.72 18.99
N GLU A 105 -2.07 12.04 17.74
CA GLU A 105 -2.60 11.05 16.79
C GLU A 105 -1.51 10.07 16.32
N LEU A 106 -0.25 10.52 16.24
CA LEU A 106 0.89 9.66 15.92
C LEU A 106 1.34 8.81 17.11
N LEU A 107 1.26 9.36 18.34
CA LEU A 107 1.66 8.64 19.56
C LEU A 107 0.72 7.48 19.94
N VAL A 108 -0.50 7.47 19.41
CA VAL A 108 -1.47 6.37 19.62
C VAL A 108 -1.05 5.09 18.89
N MET A 109 -0.10 5.16 17.96
CA MET A 109 0.38 3.98 17.24
C MET A 109 1.13 3.03 18.16
N GLU A 110 0.52 1.90 18.50
CA GLU A 110 1.10 0.87 19.38
C GLU A 110 1.96 -0.13 18.59
N ILE A 111 2.90 0.39 17.78
CA ILE A 111 3.69 -0.40 16.81
C ILE A 111 4.49 -1.49 17.51
N TYR A 112 5.25 -1.16 18.55
CA TYR A 112 6.05 -2.13 19.29
C TYR A 112 5.21 -3.29 19.87
N ARG A 113 4.00 -3.02 20.35
CA ARG A 113 3.10 -4.04 20.91
C ARG A 113 2.57 -4.98 19.82
N ILE A 114 2.04 -4.40 18.74
CA ILE A 114 1.45 -5.15 17.63
C ILE A 114 2.52 -5.99 16.93
N THR A 115 3.66 -5.39 16.60
CA THR A 115 4.79 -6.10 15.95
C THR A 115 5.46 -7.11 16.88
N GLY A 116 5.40 -6.88 18.20
CA GLY A 116 5.82 -7.83 19.24
C GLY A 116 4.82 -8.95 19.55
N GLY A 117 3.67 -8.99 18.85
CA GLY A 117 2.68 -10.06 18.97
C GLY A 117 1.74 -9.96 20.16
N LYS A 118 1.62 -8.79 20.80
CA LYS A 118 0.64 -8.55 21.85
C LYS A 118 -0.76 -8.40 21.23
N THR A 119 -1.75 -9.07 21.82
CA THR A 119 -3.14 -9.05 21.34
C THR A 119 -4.03 -8.03 22.06
N GLU A 120 -3.45 -7.31 23.02
CA GLU A 120 -4.11 -6.34 23.89
C GLU A 120 -3.34 -5.00 23.84
N ASP A 121 -4.09 -3.92 23.96
CA ASP A 121 -3.58 -2.55 23.97
C ASP A 121 -2.84 -2.20 25.28
N GLU A 122 -2.37 -0.97 25.43
CA GLU A 122 -1.71 -0.53 26.67
C GLU A 122 -2.60 -0.64 27.92
N LYS A 123 -3.92 -0.58 27.76
CA LYS A 123 -4.90 -0.64 28.85
C LYS A 123 -5.37 -2.06 29.15
N GLY A 124 -4.93 -3.05 28.36
CA GLY A 124 -5.35 -4.46 28.49
C GLY A 124 -6.63 -4.80 27.74
N GLU A 125 -7.12 -3.91 26.87
CA GLU A 125 -8.28 -4.18 26.02
C GLU A 125 -7.82 -4.90 24.74
N GLY A 126 -8.58 -5.91 24.30
CA GLY A 126 -8.22 -6.68 23.11
C GLY A 126 -8.28 -5.85 21.83
N TYR A 127 -7.23 -5.93 21.00
CA TYR A 127 -7.28 -5.32 19.68
C TYR A 127 -8.38 -5.94 18.82
N ASN A 128 -8.87 -5.19 17.84
CA ASN A 128 -9.89 -5.67 16.93
C ASN A 128 -9.40 -6.87 16.09
N GLY A 129 -10.36 -7.62 15.52
CA GLY A 129 -10.04 -8.83 14.75
C GLY A 129 -9.13 -8.60 13.54
N LYS A 130 -9.08 -7.38 12.99
CA LYS A 130 -8.20 -7.05 11.87
C LYS A 130 -6.74 -6.90 12.30
N ILE A 131 -6.50 -6.25 13.44
CA ILE A 131 -5.16 -6.18 14.07
C ILE A 131 -4.71 -7.55 14.57
N GLN A 132 -5.61 -8.34 15.19
CA GLN A 132 -5.28 -9.73 15.53
C GLN A 132 -4.90 -10.54 14.29
N GLY A 133 -5.60 -10.31 13.16
CA GLY A 133 -5.23 -10.88 11.87
C GLY A 133 -3.86 -10.42 11.37
N LEU A 134 -3.49 -9.15 11.55
CA LEU A 134 -2.15 -8.63 11.26
C LEU A 134 -1.08 -9.33 12.11
N ILE A 135 -1.27 -9.37 13.43
CA ILE A 135 -0.35 -10.03 14.38
C ILE A 135 -0.11 -11.48 13.95
N ARG A 136 -1.18 -12.21 13.66
CA ARG A 136 -1.11 -13.59 13.18
C ARG A 136 -0.32 -13.70 11.88
N ARG A 137 -0.64 -12.88 10.88
CA ARG A 137 0.08 -12.86 9.60
C ARG A 137 1.57 -12.59 9.79
N ILE A 138 1.94 -11.66 10.66
CA ILE A 138 3.35 -11.37 11.00
C ILE A 138 4.02 -12.60 11.61
N SER A 139 3.36 -13.26 12.58
CA SER A 139 3.91 -14.44 13.26
C SER A 139 4.09 -15.65 12.34
N GLU A 140 3.29 -15.75 11.28
CA GLU A 140 3.33 -16.83 10.29
C GLU A 140 4.38 -16.58 9.19
N ILE A 141 5.01 -15.39 9.12
CA ILE A 141 6.07 -15.10 8.15
C ILE A 141 7.36 -15.84 8.52
N PRO A 142 7.89 -16.70 7.62
CA PRO A 142 9.20 -17.30 7.80
C PRO A 142 10.30 -16.23 7.84
N ASP A 143 11.25 -16.38 8.76
CA ASP A 143 12.36 -15.45 8.95
C ASP A 143 11.92 -13.99 9.18
N ILE A 144 10.84 -13.75 9.93
CA ILE A 144 10.32 -12.41 10.21
C ILE A 144 11.38 -11.41 10.72
N GLY A 145 12.42 -11.89 11.42
CA GLY A 145 13.54 -11.04 11.86
C GLY A 145 14.35 -10.39 10.73
N ARG A 146 14.15 -10.80 9.46
CA ARG A 146 14.75 -10.17 8.27
C ARG A 146 13.85 -9.12 7.62
N TYR A 147 12.61 -8.97 8.08
CA TYR A 147 11.70 -7.96 7.56
C TYR A 147 11.95 -6.63 8.24
N ASN A 148 11.89 -5.56 7.45
CA ASN A 148 11.95 -4.20 7.96
C ASN A 148 10.53 -3.64 8.08
N TYR A 149 10.23 -3.00 9.20
CA TYR A 149 9.01 -2.22 9.33
C TYR A 149 9.21 -0.81 8.80
N HIS A 150 8.18 -0.28 8.15
CA HIS A 150 8.15 1.06 7.59
C HIS A 150 6.80 1.71 7.85
N VAL A 151 6.79 2.90 8.42
CA VAL A 151 5.54 3.62 8.72
C VAL A 151 5.17 4.55 7.59
N VAL A 152 3.89 4.57 7.25
CA VAL A 152 3.30 5.42 6.23
C VAL A 152 2.29 6.34 6.91
N ILE A 153 2.50 7.64 6.78
CA ILE A 153 1.61 8.65 7.34
C ILE A 153 0.87 9.32 6.17
N LEU A 154 -0.42 9.02 6.04
CA LEU A 154 -1.30 9.59 5.03
C LEU A 154 -2.02 10.83 5.60
N ALA A 155 -1.24 11.87 5.86
CA ALA A 155 -1.70 13.16 6.38
C ALA A 155 -0.63 14.24 6.17
N ASN A 156 -1.02 15.51 6.33
CA ASN A 156 -0.03 16.59 6.41
C ASN A 156 0.73 16.48 7.72
N CYS A 157 2.06 16.47 7.64
CA CYS A 157 2.93 16.48 8.80
C CYS A 157 4.21 17.24 8.43
N LYS A 158 4.59 18.24 9.23
CA LYS A 158 5.83 19.00 9.04
C LYS A 158 6.99 18.53 9.93
N LEU A 159 6.78 17.46 10.70
CA LEU A 159 7.80 16.95 11.60
C LEU A 159 9.01 16.44 10.79
N PRO A 160 10.24 16.76 11.19
CA PRO A 160 11.44 16.19 10.60
C PRO A 160 11.48 14.67 10.73
N ALA A 161 12.18 14.01 9.80
CA ALA A 161 12.31 12.55 9.76
C ALA A 161 12.82 11.94 11.09
N GLU A 162 13.74 12.61 11.79
CA GLU A 162 14.23 12.14 13.09
C GLU A 162 13.16 12.17 14.18
N GLN A 163 12.28 13.17 14.18
CA GLN A 163 11.19 13.25 15.14
C GLN A 163 10.13 12.20 14.83
N LEU A 164 9.79 12.03 13.55
CA LEU A 164 8.89 10.96 13.12
C LEU A 164 9.42 9.59 13.55
N ARG A 165 10.70 9.32 13.32
CA ARG A 165 11.33 8.06 13.72
C ARG A 165 11.22 7.80 15.23
N LYS A 166 11.28 8.84 16.07
CA LYS A 166 11.05 8.70 17.52
C LYS A 166 9.59 8.38 17.85
N LEU A 167 8.65 8.97 17.11
CA LEU A 167 7.21 8.73 17.28
C LEU A 167 6.76 7.37 16.73
N THR A 168 7.56 6.74 15.87
CA THR A 168 7.26 5.47 15.22
C THR A 168 8.16 4.33 15.70
N ASP A 169 8.47 4.29 17.00
CA ASP A 169 9.26 3.24 17.67
C ASP A 169 10.63 2.94 17.01
N GLY A 170 11.27 3.96 16.43
CA GLY A 170 12.57 3.84 15.76
C GLY A 170 12.49 3.38 14.30
N HIS A 171 11.30 3.09 13.79
CA HIS A 171 11.09 2.70 12.38
C HIS A 171 11.10 3.91 11.45
N PRO A 172 11.63 3.78 10.22
CA PRO A 172 11.53 4.83 9.22
C PRO A 172 10.07 5.14 8.90
N ALA A 173 9.76 6.43 8.72
CA ALA A 173 8.42 6.89 8.39
C ALA A 173 8.44 7.73 7.11
N THR A 174 7.41 7.58 6.27
CA THR A 174 7.19 8.39 5.07
C THR A 174 5.87 9.11 5.16
N VAL A 175 5.91 10.43 5.03
CA VAL A 175 4.72 11.29 5.04
C VAL A 175 4.26 11.55 3.62
N PHE A 176 3.01 11.23 3.33
CA PHE A 176 2.30 11.65 2.12
C PHE A 176 1.35 12.79 2.50
N ASN A 177 1.88 14.01 2.41
CA ASN A 177 1.08 15.23 2.58
C ASN A 177 0.13 15.43 1.38
N PHE A 178 -0.68 16.48 1.39
CA PHE A 178 -1.64 16.76 0.33
C PHE A 178 -0.98 16.83 -1.06
N GLU A 179 0.16 17.51 -1.18
CA GLU A 179 0.87 17.71 -2.43
C GLU A 179 1.35 16.38 -3.01
N ARG A 180 2.02 15.56 -2.19
CA ARG A 180 2.43 14.21 -2.57
C ARG A 180 1.23 13.33 -2.89
N SER A 181 0.14 13.44 -2.15
CA SER A 181 -1.08 12.67 -2.43
C SER A 181 -1.67 13.01 -3.80
N TYR A 182 -1.67 14.29 -4.18
CA TYR A 182 -2.10 14.70 -5.51
C TYR A 182 -1.13 14.20 -6.60
N ASN A 183 0.17 14.38 -6.40
CA ASN A 183 1.18 14.04 -7.41
C ASN A 183 1.43 12.54 -7.57
N GLU A 184 1.39 11.80 -6.47
CA GLU A 184 1.77 10.38 -6.43
C GLU A 184 0.56 9.45 -6.39
N PHE A 185 -0.64 9.91 -6.03
CA PHE A 185 -1.85 9.07 -6.05
C PHE A 185 -2.88 9.52 -7.06
N VAL A 186 -3.25 10.81 -7.05
CA VAL A 186 -4.33 11.31 -7.91
C VAL A 186 -3.90 11.42 -9.36
N PHE A 187 -2.75 12.04 -9.63
CA PHE A 187 -2.24 12.23 -10.97
C PHE A 187 -2.12 10.88 -11.70
N PRO A 188 -1.53 9.82 -11.10
CA PRO A 188 -1.46 8.52 -11.74
C PRO A 188 -2.82 7.90 -12.10
N ILE A 189 -3.85 8.07 -11.27
CA ILE A 189 -5.20 7.58 -11.59
C ILE A 189 -5.80 8.33 -12.78
N VAL A 190 -5.66 9.67 -12.80
CA VAL A 190 -6.25 10.53 -13.83
C VAL A 190 -5.54 10.37 -15.18
N SER A 191 -4.22 10.14 -15.18
CA SER A 191 -3.45 9.83 -16.39
C SER A 191 -3.62 8.39 -16.88
N GLY A 192 -4.42 7.55 -16.20
CA GLY A 192 -4.58 6.12 -16.52
C GLY A 192 -3.36 5.27 -16.16
N THR A 193 -2.39 5.81 -15.41
CA THR A 193 -1.17 5.14 -15.00
C THR A 193 -1.32 4.54 -13.60
N TYR A 194 -1.88 3.33 -13.48
CA TYR A 194 -2.27 2.78 -12.17
C TYR A 194 -1.12 2.32 -11.23
N PHE A 195 0.15 2.44 -11.61
CA PHE A 195 1.28 2.04 -10.78
C PHE A 195 2.57 2.69 -11.29
N LYS A 196 3.29 3.43 -10.44
CA LYS A 196 4.63 3.95 -10.75
C LYS A 196 5.65 3.19 -9.91
N ALA A 197 6.08 2.03 -10.40
CA ALA A 197 7.19 1.31 -9.79
C ALA A 197 8.44 2.17 -9.89
N GLN A 198 9.12 2.48 -8.78
CA GLN A 198 10.47 3.07 -8.84
C GLN A 198 11.47 2.07 -9.46
N GLU A 199 11.18 0.78 -9.36
CA GLU A 199 11.98 -0.31 -9.92
C GLU A 199 11.02 -1.46 -10.34
N VAL A 200 11.07 -1.87 -11.61
CA VAL A 200 10.25 -2.99 -12.11
C VAL A 200 11.05 -4.28 -11.93
N THR A 201 10.74 -5.04 -10.88
CA THR A 201 11.31 -6.38 -10.67
C THR A 201 10.30 -7.44 -11.10
N ILE A 202 10.54 -8.11 -12.23
CA ILE A 202 9.72 -9.24 -12.70
C ILE A 202 10.39 -10.54 -12.24
N ARG A 203 9.79 -11.21 -11.24
CA ARG A 203 10.24 -12.54 -10.80
C ARG A 203 9.58 -13.61 -11.66
N LEU A 204 10.36 -14.26 -12.51
CA LEU A 204 9.91 -15.38 -13.33
C LEU A 204 10.22 -16.69 -12.60
N ASP A 205 9.19 -17.40 -12.14
CA ASP A 205 9.36 -18.77 -11.65
C ASP A 205 9.40 -19.73 -12.85
N LEU A 206 10.60 -20.23 -13.15
CA LEU A 206 10.86 -21.16 -14.25
C LEU A 206 10.87 -22.61 -13.76
N ASN A 207 9.92 -23.00 -12.90
CA ASN A 207 9.79 -24.36 -12.37
C ASN A 207 9.26 -25.38 -13.39
N ASN A 208 9.83 -25.40 -14.60
CA ASN A 208 9.76 -26.53 -15.51
C ASN A 208 11.16 -27.09 -15.74
N LYS A 209 11.35 -28.35 -15.30
CA LYS A 209 12.54 -29.17 -15.45
C LYS A 209 12.83 -29.54 -16.91
N SER A 210 13.06 -28.56 -17.76
CA SER A 210 13.57 -28.78 -19.10
C SER A 210 14.62 -27.74 -19.39
N ALA A 211 15.82 -28.20 -19.75
CA ALA A 211 17.03 -27.45 -20.02
C ALA A 211 16.95 -26.48 -21.24
N GLY A 212 15.79 -25.86 -21.50
CA GLY A 212 15.50 -25.02 -22.65
C GLY A 212 14.70 -23.74 -22.35
N ALA A 213 14.41 -23.41 -21.09
CA ALA A 213 13.68 -22.18 -20.74
C ALA A 213 14.53 -20.90 -20.86
N LYS A 214 15.86 -21.05 -20.92
CA LYS A 214 16.84 -19.96 -21.05
C LYS A 214 17.87 -20.35 -22.11
N THR A 215 18.00 -19.56 -23.18
CA THR A 215 19.08 -19.68 -24.16
C THR A 215 19.82 -18.36 -24.21
N SER A 216 21.06 -18.35 -23.74
CA SER A 216 21.95 -17.18 -23.81
C SER A 216 22.97 -17.41 -24.92
N TYR A 217 23.08 -16.46 -25.84
CA TYR A 217 24.07 -16.48 -26.92
C TYR A 217 24.79 -15.13 -27.00
N SER A 218 26.11 -15.18 -27.07
CA SER A 218 26.94 -13.99 -27.24
C SER A 218 27.10 -13.69 -28.73
N VAL A 219 26.70 -12.49 -29.15
CA VAL A 219 26.89 -12.00 -30.51
C VAL A 219 28.05 -11.01 -30.52
N GLY A 220 29.06 -11.29 -31.34
CA GLY A 220 30.08 -10.30 -31.66
C GLY A 220 29.55 -9.34 -32.72
N THR A 221 29.43 -8.07 -32.39
CA THR A 221 29.29 -6.99 -33.38
C THR A 221 30.66 -6.31 -33.58
N PRO A 222 30.88 -5.54 -34.66
CA PRO A 222 32.17 -4.88 -34.91
C PRO A 222 32.65 -3.96 -33.77
N ASP A 223 31.71 -3.36 -33.04
CA ASP A 223 32.00 -2.33 -32.03
C ASP A 223 31.89 -2.83 -30.57
N TYR A 224 31.22 -3.97 -30.32
CA TYR A 224 31.13 -4.58 -28.98
C TYR A 224 30.56 -6.02 -29.01
N GLN A 225 30.84 -6.79 -27.94
CA GLN A 225 30.15 -8.05 -27.69
C GLN A 225 28.86 -7.77 -26.91
N CYS A 226 27.74 -8.33 -27.36
CA CYS A 226 26.50 -8.33 -26.60
C CYS A 226 26.10 -9.76 -26.23
N GLU A 227 25.52 -9.94 -25.05
CA GLU A 227 24.95 -11.21 -24.61
C GLU A 227 23.43 -11.11 -24.75
N ILE A 228 22.84 -11.93 -25.61
CA ILE A 228 21.39 -11.98 -25.81
C ILE A 228 20.84 -13.17 -25.06
N THR A 229 19.95 -12.93 -24.11
CA THR A 229 19.26 -13.98 -23.34
C THR A 229 17.80 -14.07 -23.79
N VAL A 230 17.41 -15.24 -24.30
CA VAL A 230 16.03 -15.58 -24.66
C VAL A 230 15.41 -16.39 -23.53
N LEU A 231 14.23 -15.94 -23.07
CA LEU A 231 13.46 -16.59 -22.02
C LEU A 231 12.11 -17.02 -22.58
N PHE A 232 11.73 -18.28 -22.36
CA PHE A 232 10.40 -18.77 -22.68
C PHE A 232 9.47 -18.56 -21.48
N VAL A 233 8.65 -17.51 -21.55
CA VAL A 233 7.72 -17.12 -20.48
C VAL A 233 6.27 -17.39 -20.93
N PRO A 234 5.41 -18.00 -20.09
CA PRO A 234 4.00 -18.14 -20.40
C PRO A 234 3.35 -16.79 -20.69
N THR A 235 2.53 -16.72 -21.75
CA THR A 235 1.86 -15.48 -22.17
C THR A 235 0.99 -14.89 -21.06
N LEU A 236 0.41 -15.73 -20.18
CA LEU A 236 -0.37 -15.27 -19.03
C LEU A 236 0.49 -14.51 -18.00
N GLU A 237 1.72 -14.93 -17.78
CA GLU A 237 2.65 -14.24 -16.87
C GLU A 237 3.12 -12.90 -17.47
N ILE A 238 3.37 -12.87 -18.79
CA ILE A 238 3.62 -11.62 -19.50
C ILE A 238 2.39 -10.71 -19.42
N ALA A 239 1.18 -11.23 -19.61
CA ALA A 239 -0.05 -10.44 -19.51
C ALA A 239 -0.24 -9.86 -18.10
N ARG A 240 0.01 -10.64 -17.04
CA ARG A 240 -0.03 -10.16 -15.64
C ARG A 240 1.01 -9.09 -15.37
N ALA A 241 2.24 -9.28 -15.83
CA ALA A 241 3.31 -8.29 -15.69
C ALA A 241 3.01 -7.03 -16.51
N MET A 242 2.52 -7.18 -17.74
CA MET A 242 2.12 -6.05 -18.59
C MET A 242 0.90 -5.33 -18.06
N ASP A 243 -0.02 -5.99 -17.37
CA ASP A 243 -1.15 -5.33 -16.71
C ASP A 243 -0.68 -4.57 -15.46
N LYS A 244 0.11 -5.23 -14.60
CA LYS A 244 0.67 -4.66 -13.36
C LYS A 244 1.64 -3.51 -13.60
N TYR A 245 2.55 -3.65 -14.55
CA TYR A 245 3.63 -2.70 -14.85
C TYR A 245 3.42 -1.94 -16.15
N ARG A 246 2.22 -1.98 -16.73
CA ARG A 246 1.87 -1.39 -18.05
C ARG A 246 2.51 -0.04 -18.29
N ASN A 247 2.47 0.80 -17.27
CA ASN A 247 2.79 2.21 -17.39
C ASN A 247 4.27 2.50 -17.14
N SER A 248 4.92 1.78 -16.21
CA SER A 248 6.38 1.80 -16.07
C SER A 248 7.07 1.28 -17.33
N LEU A 249 6.44 0.37 -18.08
CA LEU A 249 6.94 -0.09 -19.39
C LEU A 249 6.70 0.93 -20.51
N LEU A 250 5.65 1.75 -20.43
CA LEU A 250 5.32 2.76 -21.44
C LEU A 250 6.02 4.10 -21.21
N GLU A 251 6.52 4.40 -20.00
CA GLU A 251 7.28 5.64 -19.71
C GLU A 251 8.64 5.68 -20.46
N TYR A 252 9.13 4.54 -20.96
CA TYR A 252 10.39 4.42 -21.71
C TYR A 252 10.21 4.10 -23.22
N ASN A 253 8.98 4.07 -23.73
CA ASN A 253 8.69 3.97 -25.17
C ASN A 253 8.24 5.32 -25.73
#